data_AF-A0A6V7HXY9-F1
#
_entry.id   AF-A0A6V7HXY9-F1
#
_cell.length_a   1.000
_cell.length_b   1.000
_cell.length_c   1.000
_cell.angle_alpha   90.00
_cell.angle_beta   90.00
_cell.angle_gamma   90.00
#
_symmetry.space_group_name_H-M   'P 1'
#
loop_
_entity.id
_entity.type
_entity.pdbx_description
1 polymer ?
#
loop_
_entity_poly.entity_id
_entity_poly.type
_entity_poly.pdbx_seq_one_letter_code
_entity_poly.pdbx_strand_id
1 'polypeptide(L)' 'ERYEEMSDRKFLYGSHYSAPGFVLFYLVRKYPQYMLCLQNGRFDHPDRMFN' A
#
# COMPACT_ATOMS: atom_id res chain seq x y z
N GLU A 1 -20.73 13.23 -1.21
CA GLU A 1 -21.41 12.76 0.01
C GLU A 1 -20.46 12.51 1.17
N ARG A 2 -19.57 11.49 1.15
CA ARG A 2 -18.68 11.21 2.31
C ARG A 2 -18.00 12.44 2.95
N TYR A 3 -17.31 13.28 2.16
CA TYR A 3 -16.60 14.45 2.70
C TYR A 3 -17.53 15.45 3.40
N GLU A 4 -18.74 15.64 2.86
CA GLU A 4 -19.71 16.58 3.44
C GLU A 4 -20.25 16.08 4.78
N GLU A 5 -20.43 14.76 4.92
CA GLU A 5 -20.96 14.08 6.11
C GLU A 5 -19.93 13.85 7.24
N MET A 6 -18.65 14.15 7.00
CA MET A 6 -17.58 13.95 7.99
C MET A 6 -17.63 14.96 9.14
N SER A 7 -17.22 14.51 10.33
CA SER A 7 -16.86 15.38 11.46
C SER A 7 -15.60 16.21 11.18
N ASP A 8 -15.22 17.08 12.13
CA ASP A 8 -14.00 17.91 12.03
C ASP A 8 -12.75 17.09 11.68
N ARG A 9 -11.81 17.75 10.98
CA ARG A 9 -10.64 17.16 10.28
C ARG A 9 -11.03 16.33 9.05
N LYS A 10 -11.90 16.91 8.21
CA LYS A 10 -12.27 16.35 6.91
C LYS A 10 -11.03 16.17 6.04
N PHE A 11 -10.99 15.06 5.30
CA PHE A 11 -9.95 14.78 4.31
C PHE A 11 -10.61 14.18 3.08
N LEU A 12 -10.04 14.39 1.90
CA LEU A 12 -10.55 13.81 0.65
C LEU A 12 -10.12 12.35 0.50
N TYR A 13 -8.84 12.07 0.76
CA TYR A 13 -8.23 10.75 0.59
C TYR A 13 -7.68 10.25 1.93
N GLY A 14 -8.14 9.07 2.37
CA GLY A 14 -7.61 8.39 3.56
C GLY A 14 -6.29 7.67 3.31
N SER A 15 -5.85 7.68 2.06
CA SER A 15 -4.60 7.09 1.59
C SER A 15 -3.71 8.17 1.00
N HIS A 16 -2.42 8.02 1.19
CA HIS A 16 -1.44 8.87 0.53
C HIS A 16 -1.15 8.33 -0.88
N TYR A 17 -0.88 9.21 -1.85
CA TYR A 17 -0.57 8.80 -3.23
C TYR A 17 0.77 8.08 -3.37
N SER A 18 1.65 8.25 -2.38
CA SER A 18 2.96 7.63 -2.32
C SER A 18 3.17 6.99 -0.95
N ALA A 19 3.50 5.70 -0.94
CA ALA A 19 3.83 4.95 0.27
C ALA A 19 4.97 3.97 -0.06
N PRO A 20 5.88 3.70 0.89
CA PRO A 20 6.96 2.72 0.69
C PRO A 20 6.44 1.35 0.25
N GLY A 21 5.29 0.92 0.78
CA GLY A 21 4.63 -0.32 0.37
C GLY A 21 4.32 -0.35 -1.12
N PHE A 22 3.81 0.74 -1.71
CA PHE A 22 3.51 0.82 -3.14
C PHE A 22 4.77 0.72 -4.00
N VAL A 23 5.86 1.36 -3.57
CA VAL A 23 7.15 1.30 -4.28
C VAL A 23 7.73 -0.11 -4.25
N LEU A 24 7.75 -0.75 -3.06
CA LEU A 24 8.25 -2.12 -2.92
C LEU A 24 7.39 -3.12 -3.69
N PHE A 25 6.08 -2.90 -3.69
CA PHE A 25 5.12 -3.71 -4.44
C PHE A 25 5.37 -3.64 -5.95
N TYR A 26 5.61 -2.45 -6.50
CA TYR A 26 5.99 -2.26 -7.90
C TYR A 26 7.35 -2.92 -8.24
N LEU A 27 8.32 -2.82 -7.33
CA LEU A 27 9.69 -3.30 -7.54
C LEU A 27 9.94 -4.74 -7.06
N VAL A 28 8.92 -5.47 -6.63
CA VAL A 28 9.07 -6.77 -5.95
C VAL A 28 9.85 -7.79 -6.77
N ARG A 29 9.71 -7.77 -8.10
CA ARG A 29 10.43 -8.67 -9.02
C ARG A 29 11.93 -8.34 -9.12
N LYS A 30 12.32 -7.08 -8.87
CA LYS A 30 13.72 -6.60 -8.92
C LYS A 30 14.41 -6.67 -7.56
N TYR A 31 13.70 -6.37 -6.48
CA TYR A 31 14.24 -6.35 -5.12
C TYR A 31 13.33 -7.10 -4.12
N PRO A 32 13.16 -8.43 -4.27
CA PRO A 32 12.22 -9.22 -3.47
C PRO A 32 12.54 -9.24 -1.98
N GLN A 33 13.81 -9.07 -1.60
CA GLN A 33 14.24 -9.09 -0.20
C GLN A 33 13.60 -8.00 0.66
N TYR A 34 13.29 -6.84 0.08
CA TYR A 34 12.67 -5.75 0.81
C TYR A 34 11.19 -6.03 1.10
N MET A 35 10.49 -6.71 0.19
CA MET A 35 9.12 -7.16 0.44
C MET A 35 9.08 -8.22 1.53
N LEU A 36 9.99 -9.19 1.49
CA LEU A 36 10.10 -10.24 2.51
C LEU A 36 10.41 -9.64 3.88
N CYS A 37 11.31 -8.65 3.96
CA CYS A 37 11.58 -7.94 5.22
C CYS A 37 10.32 -7.25 5.77
N LEU A 38 9.56 -6.57 4.90
CA LEU A 38 8.34 -5.86 5.30
C LEU A 38 7.19 -6.81 5.69
N GLN A 39 7.11 -7.98 5.05
CA GLN A 39 6.01 -8.94 5.22
C GLN A 39 6.41 -10.16 6.06
N ASN A 40 7.29 -9.98 7.05
CA ASN A 40 7.69 -11.02 8.01
C ASN A 40 8.16 -12.34 7.35
N GLY A 41 8.94 -12.23 6.27
CA GLY A 41 9.58 -13.35 5.58
C GLY A 41 8.70 -14.10 4.58
N ARG A 42 7.50 -13.60 4.27
CA ARG A 42 6.60 -14.20 3.27
C ARG A 42 6.14 -13.16 2.26
N PHE A 43 5.86 -13.58 1.04
CA PHE A 43 5.18 -12.72 0.07
C PHE A 43 3.69 -12.60 0.39
N ASP A 44 3.08 -11.55 -0.16
CA ASP A 44 1.65 -11.32 -0.08
C ASP A 44 0.85 -12.42 -0.79
N HIS A 45 -0.46 -12.43 -0.56
CA HIS A 45 -1.41 -13.24 -1.29
C HIS A 45 -1.33 -12.91 -2.80
N PRO A 46 -1.22 -13.90 -3.70
CA PRO A 46 -1.07 -13.69 -5.14
C PRO A 46 -2.15 -12.78 -5.76
N ASP A 47 -3.41 -12.89 -5.31
CA ASP A 47 -4.52 -12.04 -5.79
C ASP A 47 -4.36 -10.56 -5.42
N ARG A 48 -3.49 -10.26 -4.44
CA ARG A 48 -3.12 -8.89 -4.04
C ARG A 48 -1.79 -8.47 -4.62
N MET A 49 -1.15 -9.28 -5.48
CA MET A 49 0.14 -8.97 -6.13
C MET A 49 -0.05 -8.31 -7.50
N PHE A 50 0.89 -7.46 -7.91
CA PHE A 50 0.85 -6.76 -9.19
C PHE A 50 1.15 -7.78 -10.30
N ASN A 51 0.13 -8.30 -10.98
CA ASN A 51 0.30 -9.23 -12.09
C ASN A 51 0.68 -8.51 -13.37
#